data_AF-A0A1J3DFI1-F1
#
_entry.id   AF-A0A1J3DFI1-F1
#
_cell.length_a   1.000
_cell.length_b   1.000
_cell.length_c   1.000
_cell.angle_alpha   90.00
_cell.angle_beta   90.00
_cell.angle_gamma   90.00
#
_symmetry.space_group_name_H-M   'P 1'
#
loop_
_entity.id
_entity.type
_entity.pdbx_description
1 polymer ?
#
loop_
_entity_poly.entity_id
_entity_poly.type
_entity_poly.pdbx_seq_one_letter_code
_entity_poly.pdbx_strand_id
1 'polypeptide(L)'
;MLVGENCVHETYYEILSVKEDASYEEIRNCYRSAILHSHPDKLSSSRCSSDDKFLKIQKAWEVLSDAELRVVYDNDIRSSRQDGITADEISIEDMSVEIAGGDEAMELFYQCRCGDYFSVDSSELKTMGFALLRDGDCVQVRRLGAFVASVVLPCGSCSLKTRVWVDSDMKIPLQDNQLGAMFGEVGSDT
;
A
#
# COMPACT_ATOMS: atom_id res chain seq x y z
N MET A 1 4.76 6.65 35.81
CA MET A 1 5.17 7.22 34.51
C MET A 1 4.72 6.25 33.45
N LEU A 2 3.85 6.71 32.55
CA LEU A 2 3.25 5.92 31.48
C LEU A 2 4.29 5.69 30.38
N VAL A 3 4.49 4.45 29.94
CA VAL A 3 5.00 4.17 28.59
C VAL A 3 3.91 3.36 27.92
N GLY A 4 3.06 4.08 27.17
CA GLY A 4 2.08 3.50 26.28
C GLY A 4 2.76 2.78 25.13
N GLU A 5 2.16 1.64 24.78
CA GLU A 5 1.81 1.22 23.43
C GLU A 5 2.73 1.64 22.29
N ASN A 6 3.30 0.64 21.61
CA ASN A 6 3.36 0.60 20.15
C ASN A 6 3.95 -0.74 19.67
N CYS A 7 3.14 -1.60 19.05
CA CYS A 7 3.65 -2.63 18.14
C CYS A 7 4.07 -1.94 16.84
N VAL A 8 5.16 -1.18 16.89
CA VAL A 8 5.73 -0.50 15.73
C VAL A 8 6.95 -1.31 15.31
N HIS A 9 7.01 -1.59 14.02
CA HIS A 9 8.16 -2.18 13.35
C HIS A 9 9.47 -1.55 13.88
N GLU A 10 10.33 -2.34 14.53
CA GLU A 10 11.57 -1.85 15.16
C GLU A 10 12.41 -1.03 14.16
N THR A 11 12.45 0.29 14.33
CA THR A 11 13.26 1.17 13.46
C THR A 11 14.75 1.07 13.79
N TYR A 12 15.64 1.41 12.85
CA TYR A 12 17.09 1.45 13.11
C TYR A 12 17.46 2.43 14.23
N TYR A 13 16.67 3.49 14.42
CA TYR A 13 16.80 4.43 15.54
C TYR A 13 16.51 3.75 16.88
N GLU A 14 15.45 2.93 16.97
CA GLU A 14 15.11 2.17 18.18
C GLU A 14 16.15 1.07 18.48
N ILE A 15 16.67 0.39 17.46
CA ILE A 15 17.73 -0.63 17.59
C ILE A 15 18.99 -0.03 18.23
N LEU A 16 19.34 1.21 17.86
CA LEU A 16 20.46 1.95 18.44
C LEU A 16 20.08 2.74 19.71
N SER A 17 18.80 2.69 20.11
CA SER A 17 18.23 3.45 21.23
C SER A 17 18.53 4.95 21.16
N VAL A 18 18.45 5.50 19.95
CA VAL A 18 18.63 6.93 19.64
C VAL A 18 17.33 7.54 19.14
N LYS A 19 17.21 8.86 19.24
CA LYS A 19 16.09 9.59 18.66
C LYS A 19 16.28 9.77 17.15
N GLU A 20 15.18 9.93 16.43
CA GLU A 20 15.17 10.27 15.00
C GLU A 20 15.86 11.62 14.72
N ASP A 21 15.94 12.52 15.71
CA ASP A 21 16.62 13.82 15.66
C ASP A 21 18.10 13.76 16.10
N ALA A 22 18.62 12.57 16.44
CA ALA A 22 19.98 12.44 16.97
C ALA A 22 21.05 12.85 15.95
N SER A 23 22.06 13.55 16.45
CA SER A 23 23.24 13.94 15.67
C SER A 23 24.14 12.73 15.37
N TYR A 24 24.98 12.85 14.33
CA TYR A 24 25.94 11.79 13.98
C TYR A 24 26.85 11.38 15.15
N GLU A 25 27.27 12.35 15.97
CA GLU A 25 28.12 12.09 17.14
C GLU A 25 27.39 11.27 18.22
N GLU A 26 26.11 11.55 18.45
CA GLU A 26 25.27 10.79 19.37
C GLU A 26 25.03 9.36 18.88
N ILE A 27 24.72 9.19 17.59
CA ILE A 27 24.54 7.87 16.97
C ILE A 27 25.82 7.04 17.12
N ARG A 28 26.99 7.67 16.91
CA ARG A 28 28.30 7.01 17.07
C ARG A 28 28.57 6.58 18.50
N ASN A 29 28.22 7.41 19.47
CA ASN A 29 28.43 7.09 20.88
C ASN A 29 27.48 5.98 21.37
N CYS A 30 26.22 6.02 20.94
CA CYS A 30 25.24 4.98 21.24
C CYS A 30 25.60 3.66 20.57
N TYR A 31 26.05 3.66 19.31
CA TYR A 31 26.52 2.46 18.62
C TYR A 31 27.63 1.75 19.39
N ARG A 32 28.67 2.49 19.84
CA ARG A 32 29.77 1.93 20.64
C ARG A 32 29.26 1.27 21.91
N SER A 33 28.31 1.93 22.59
CA SER A 33 27.70 1.41 23.82
C SER A 33 26.88 0.16 23.52
N ALA A 34 26.03 0.17 22.49
CA ALA A 34 25.17 -0.93 22.09
C ALA A 34 25.96 -2.20 21.71
N ILE A 35 27.09 -2.05 21.00
CA ILE A 35 27.99 -3.15 20.65
C ILE A 35 28.63 -3.77 21.89
N LEU A 36 29.07 -2.95 22.85
CA LEU A 36 29.64 -3.44 24.11
C LEU A 36 28.61 -4.20 24.97
N HIS A 37 27.35 -3.76 24.94
CA HIS A 37 26.25 -4.45 25.63
C HIS A 37 25.84 -5.75 24.95
N SER A 38 25.97 -5.82 23.62
CA SER A 38 25.54 -6.97 22.81
C SER A 38 26.67 -7.93 22.46
N HIS A 39 27.88 -7.71 22.98
CA HIS A 39 29.05 -8.53 22.64
C HIS A 39 28.88 -9.98 23.17
N PRO A 40 29.03 -11.01 22.32
CA PRO A 40 28.73 -12.40 22.67
C PRO A 40 29.60 -12.95 23.81
N ASP A 41 30.77 -12.34 24.05
CA ASP A 41 31.71 -12.70 25.12
C ASP A 41 31.12 -12.52 26.54
N LYS A 42 30.17 -11.59 26.74
CA LYS A 42 29.49 -11.40 28.02
C LYS A 42 28.19 -12.21 28.16
N LEU A 43 27.72 -12.85 27.09
CA LEU A 43 26.39 -13.47 26.97
C LEU A 43 26.45 -14.98 26.70
N SER A 44 27.40 -15.67 27.35
CA SER A 44 27.61 -17.12 27.26
C SER A 44 26.36 -18.00 27.51
N SER A 45 25.25 -17.48 28.06
CA SER A 45 24.02 -18.25 28.33
C SER A 45 22.91 -18.08 27.28
N SER A 46 22.97 -17.08 26.40
CA SER A 46 21.88 -16.73 25.47
C SER A 46 22.42 -16.41 24.07
N ARG A 47 23.05 -17.42 23.44
CA ARG A 47 23.72 -17.27 22.13
C ARG A 47 22.76 -16.93 20.99
N CYS A 48 21.56 -17.50 20.98
CA CYS A 48 20.62 -17.33 19.86
C CYS A 48 20.12 -15.88 19.70
N SER A 49 19.82 -15.18 20.80
CA SER A 49 19.27 -13.82 20.73
C SER A 49 20.32 -12.71 20.70
N SER A 50 21.60 -13.03 20.95
CA SER A 50 22.68 -12.03 21.00
C SER A 50 23.28 -11.79 19.61
N ASP A 51 23.44 -12.84 18.80
CA ASP A 51 23.90 -12.75 17.41
C ASP A 51 22.95 -11.93 16.53
N ASP A 52 21.63 -12.17 16.62
CA ASP A 52 20.63 -11.39 15.88
C ASP A 52 20.63 -9.91 16.24
N LYS A 53 20.78 -9.58 17.53
CA LYS A 53 20.84 -8.19 18.00
C LYS A 53 22.09 -7.48 17.53
N PHE A 54 23.24 -8.14 17.60
CA PHE A 54 24.50 -7.59 17.11
C PHE A 54 24.42 -7.27 15.60
N LEU A 55 23.88 -8.20 14.82
CA LEU A 55 23.72 -8.01 13.37
C LEU A 55 22.74 -6.86 13.06
N LYS A 56 21.64 -6.73 13.81
CA LYS A 56 20.71 -5.60 13.71
C LYS A 56 21.38 -4.26 14.01
N ILE A 57 22.18 -4.18 15.09
CA ILE A 57 22.92 -2.97 15.48
C ILE A 57 23.93 -2.56 14.40
N GLN A 58 24.64 -3.53 13.83
CA GLN A 58 25.60 -3.26 12.76
C GLN A 58 24.92 -2.70 11.50
N LYS A 59 23.82 -3.33 11.06
CA LYS A 59 23.02 -2.85 9.93
C LYS A 59 22.47 -1.44 10.17
N ALA A 60 21.95 -1.19 11.37
CA ALA A 60 21.43 0.13 11.76
C ALA A 60 22.53 1.20 11.66
N TRP A 61 23.75 0.88 12.10
CA TRP A 61 24.89 1.79 11.99
C TRP A 61 25.30 2.04 10.55
N GLU A 62 25.38 1.01 9.70
CA GLU A 62 25.72 1.19 8.27
C GLU A 62 24.78 2.19 7.59
N VAL A 63 23.48 2.12 7.88
CA VAL A 63 22.46 3.01 7.30
C VAL A 63 22.46 4.40 7.94
N LEU A 64 22.54 4.52 9.27
CA LEU A 64 22.45 5.81 9.95
C LEU A 64 23.76 6.60 10.00
N SER A 65 24.90 5.95 9.73
CA SER A 65 26.20 6.61 9.75
C SER A 65 26.46 7.47 8.51
N ASP A 66 25.82 7.17 7.38
CA ASP A 66 25.95 7.94 6.16
C ASP A 66 24.71 8.84 5.95
N ALA A 67 24.94 10.10 5.61
CA ALA A 67 23.85 11.06 5.43
C ALA A 67 22.97 10.72 4.22
N GLU A 68 23.53 10.19 3.13
CA GLU A 68 22.77 9.77 1.95
C GLU A 68 21.93 8.53 2.27
N LEU A 69 22.53 7.54 2.94
CA LEU A 69 21.80 6.32 3.35
C LEU A 69 20.70 6.63 4.37
N ARG A 70 20.94 7.57 5.29
CA ARG A 70 19.93 8.04 6.24
C ARG A 70 18.75 8.66 5.53
N VAL A 71 18.98 9.51 4.52
CA VAL A 71 17.89 10.11 3.73
C VAL A 71 17.11 9.05 2.96
N VAL A 72 17.80 8.10 2.34
CA VAL A 72 17.15 6.97 1.64
C VAL A 72 16.31 6.16 2.62
N TYR A 73 16.83 5.88 3.82
CA TYR A 73 16.12 5.14 4.86
C TYR A 73 14.93 5.90 5.44
N ASP A 74 15.06 7.20 5.69
CA ASP A 74 13.94 8.03 6.14
C ASP A 74 12.84 8.09 5.07
N ASN A 75 13.22 8.16 3.80
CA ASN A 75 12.27 8.08 2.68
C ASN A 75 11.64 6.68 2.58
N ASP A 76 12.41 5.63 2.80
CA ASP A 76 11.93 4.24 2.81
C ASP A 76 10.99 3.96 4.00
N ILE A 77 11.27 4.47 5.21
CA ILE A 77 10.33 4.42 6.33
C ILE A 77 9.07 5.21 5.98
N ARG A 78 9.21 6.41 5.40
CA ARG A 78 8.06 7.24 5.03
C ARG A 78 7.20 6.56 3.99
N SER A 79 7.81 5.92 2.99
CA SER A 79 7.13 5.11 1.99
C SER A 79 6.56 3.84 2.60
N SER A 80 7.28 3.12 3.45
CA SER A 80 6.81 1.90 4.12
C SER A 80 5.66 2.18 5.10
N ARG A 81 5.66 3.33 5.78
CA ARG A 81 4.50 3.83 6.55
C ARG A 81 3.32 4.17 5.63
N GLN A 82 3.57 4.49 4.36
CA GLN A 82 2.55 4.73 3.32
C GLN A 82 2.18 3.48 2.49
N ASP A 83 2.98 2.42 2.52
CA ASP A 83 2.80 1.16 1.78
C ASP A 83 2.34 0.01 2.69
N GLY A 84 2.33 0.22 4.01
CA GLY A 84 1.89 -0.76 5.01
C GLY A 84 0.36 -0.99 5.08
N ILE A 85 -0.43 -0.40 4.19
CA ILE A 85 -1.87 -0.67 4.10
C ILE A 85 -2.31 -0.72 2.64
N THR A 86 -1.90 -1.76 1.90
CA THR A 86 -2.83 -2.33 0.92
C THR A 86 -3.95 -2.99 1.73
N ALA A 87 -5.09 -2.31 1.86
CA ALA A 87 -6.21 -2.77 2.68
C ALA A 87 -6.79 -4.10 2.17
N ASP A 88 -6.61 -4.36 0.88
CA ASP A 88 -7.12 -5.52 0.16
C ASP A 88 -6.32 -5.68 -1.15
N GLU A 89 -6.20 -6.91 -1.63
CA GLU A 89 -5.71 -7.21 -2.99
C GLU A 89 -6.95 -7.56 -3.82
N ILE A 90 -7.41 -6.62 -4.64
CA ILE A 90 -8.65 -6.78 -5.39
C ILE A 90 -8.34 -7.12 -6.84
N SER A 91 -9.13 -8.02 -7.43
CA SER A 91 -9.10 -8.28 -8.86
C SER A 91 -9.86 -7.19 -9.60
N ILE A 92 -9.42 -6.80 -10.80
CA ILE A 92 -10.12 -5.80 -11.62
C ILE A 92 -11.55 -6.21 -12.00
N GLU A 93 -11.88 -7.51 -11.95
CA GLU A 93 -13.24 -8.03 -12.16
C GLU A 93 -14.25 -7.61 -11.07
N ASP A 94 -13.76 -7.31 -9.87
CA ASP A 94 -14.59 -6.90 -8.72
C ASP A 94 -14.86 -5.38 -8.75
N MET A 95 -14.26 -4.66 -9.69
CA MET A 95 -14.47 -3.23 -9.88
C MET A 95 -15.69 -2.98 -10.76
N SER A 96 -16.51 -2.03 -10.34
CA SER A 96 -17.61 -1.52 -11.14
C SER A 96 -17.10 -0.50 -12.15
N VAL A 97 -17.68 -0.45 -13.35
CA VAL A 97 -17.31 0.53 -14.39
C VAL A 97 -18.50 1.42 -14.70
N GLU A 98 -18.28 2.73 -14.61
CA GLU A 98 -19.24 3.74 -15.04
C GLU A 98 -18.76 4.42 -16.31
N ILE A 99 -19.69 4.65 -17.22
CA ILE A 99 -19.45 5.37 -18.48
C ILE A 99 -20.01 6.77 -18.29
N ALA A 100 -19.13 7.77 -18.17
CA ALA A 100 -19.55 9.16 -18.11
C ALA A 100 -20.11 9.57 -19.49
N GLY A 101 -21.44 9.75 -19.57
CA GLY A 101 -22.16 10.01 -20.82
C GLY A 101 -21.82 11.35 -21.46
N GLY A 102 -20.73 11.40 -22.23
CA GLY A 102 -20.37 12.57 -23.05
C GLY A 102 -19.04 12.45 -23.78
N ASP A 103 -18.06 11.79 -23.17
CA ASP A 103 -16.71 11.54 -23.72
C ASP A 103 -16.43 10.06 -23.44
N GLU A 104 -15.73 9.31 -24.29
CA GLU A 104 -15.50 7.86 -24.16
C GLU A 104 -14.60 7.46 -22.96
N ALA A 105 -14.56 8.27 -21.90
CA ALA A 105 -13.88 8.03 -20.64
C ALA A 105 -14.69 7.04 -19.79
N MET A 106 -14.09 5.87 -19.55
CA MET A 106 -14.56 4.90 -18.58
C MET A 106 -13.88 5.17 -17.24
N GLU A 107 -14.64 5.16 -16.17
CA GLU A 107 -14.12 5.23 -14.80
C GLU A 107 -14.45 3.91 -14.08
N LEU A 108 -13.43 3.30 -13.48
CA LEU A 108 -13.63 2.16 -12.60
C LEU A 108 -13.68 2.63 -11.16
N PHE A 109 -14.59 2.05 -10.38
CA PHE A 109 -14.73 2.33 -8.97
C PHE A 109 -14.88 1.05 -8.13
N TYR A 110 -14.32 1.09 -6.92
CA TYR A 110 -14.42 0.02 -5.94
C TYR A 110 -14.80 0.57 -4.56
N GLN A 111 -15.74 -0.05 -3.87
CA GLN A 111 -16.18 0.42 -2.56
C GLN A 111 -15.11 0.14 -1.50
N CYS A 112 -14.63 1.19 -0.85
CA CYS A 112 -13.73 1.10 0.28
C CYS A 112 -14.50 0.78 1.57
N ARG A 113 -13.83 0.08 2.50
CA ARG A 113 -14.38 -0.24 3.84
C ARG A 113 -14.71 1.00 4.68
N CYS A 114 -14.22 2.19 4.31
CA CYS A 114 -14.55 3.44 4.99
C CYS A 114 -15.88 4.07 4.54
N GLY A 115 -16.50 3.57 3.45
CA GLY A 115 -17.72 4.13 2.86
C GLY A 115 -17.50 5.02 1.64
N ASP A 116 -16.24 5.28 1.26
CA ASP A 116 -15.88 5.98 0.01
C ASP A 116 -15.46 5.00 -1.09
N TYR A 117 -15.04 5.52 -2.23
CA TYR A 117 -14.67 4.72 -3.40
C TYR A 117 -13.21 4.94 -3.78
N PHE A 118 -12.56 3.85 -4.19
CA PHE A 118 -11.35 3.92 -5.00
C PHE A 118 -11.79 4.14 -6.44
N SER A 119 -11.31 5.17 -7.12
CA SER A 119 -11.62 5.42 -8.53
C SER A 119 -10.35 5.49 -9.37
N VAL A 120 -10.45 5.09 -10.63
CA VAL A 120 -9.38 5.25 -11.63
C VAL A 120 -9.98 5.43 -13.01
N ASP A 121 -9.43 6.38 -13.76
CA ASP A 121 -9.89 6.67 -15.11
C ASP A 121 -9.13 5.87 -16.18
N SER A 122 -9.77 5.71 -17.33
CA SER A 122 -9.20 5.02 -18.49
C SER A 122 -7.90 5.64 -19.03
N SER A 123 -7.61 6.92 -18.76
CA SER A 123 -6.37 7.61 -19.14
C SER A 123 -5.23 7.29 -18.17
N GLU A 124 -5.51 7.21 -16.87
CA GLU A 124 -4.56 6.71 -15.86
C GLU A 124 -4.16 5.27 -16.16
N LEU A 125 -5.15 4.40 -16.45
CA LEU A 125 -4.89 3.03 -16.87
C LEU A 125 -4.06 2.97 -18.15
N LYS A 126 -4.35 3.82 -19.15
CA LYS A 126 -3.53 3.93 -20.38
C LYS A 126 -2.09 4.29 -20.08
N THR A 127 -1.87 5.23 -19.15
CA THR A 127 -0.52 5.66 -18.74
C THR A 127 0.24 4.52 -18.07
N MET A 128 -0.47 3.67 -17.33
CA MET A 128 0.08 2.46 -16.70
C MET A 128 0.21 1.27 -17.68
N GLY A 129 -0.23 1.42 -18.93
CA GLY A 129 -0.10 0.41 -19.97
C GLY A 129 -1.29 -0.56 -20.06
N PHE A 130 -2.47 -0.14 -19.63
CA PHE A 130 -3.73 -0.88 -19.77
C PHE A 130 -4.70 -0.10 -20.66
N ALA A 131 -5.35 -0.77 -21.60
CA ALA A 131 -6.40 -0.19 -22.43
C ALA A 131 -7.75 -0.85 -22.12
N LEU A 132 -8.76 -0.04 -21.83
CA LEU A 132 -10.14 -0.50 -21.72
C LEU A 132 -10.79 -0.44 -23.10
N LEU A 133 -11.35 -1.55 -23.56
CA LEU A 133 -12.14 -1.63 -24.78
C LEU A 133 -13.59 -1.96 -24.42
N ARG A 134 -14.52 -1.21 -25.00
CA ARG A 134 -15.95 -1.48 -24.85
C ARG A 134 -16.36 -2.62 -25.79
N ASP A 135 -16.93 -3.67 -25.24
CA ASP A 135 -17.47 -4.82 -25.97
C ASP A 135 -18.94 -5.04 -25.54
N GLY A 136 -19.84 -4.21 -26.05
CA GLY A 136 -21.27 -4.26 -25.71
C GLY A 136 -21.53 -4.02 -24.21
N ASP A 137 -21.93 -5.08 -23.52
CA ASP A 137 -22.23 -5.17 -22.08
C ASP A 137 -21.00 -5.46 -21.21
N CYS A 138 -19.81 -5.59 -21.79
CA CYS A 138 -18.58 -5.86 -21.04
C CYS A 138 -17.47 -4.87 -21.39
N VAL A 139 -16.59 -4.60 -20.43
CA VAL A 139 -15.34 -3.85 -20.66
C VAL A 139 -14.19 -4.86 -20.67
N GLN A 140 -13.48 -4.94 -21.80
CA GLN A 140 -12.29 -5.76 -21.94
C GLN A 140 -11.05 -4.96 -21.56
N VAL A 141 -10.25 -5.50 -20.63
CA VAL A 141 -8.99 -4.89 -20.23
C VAL A 141 -7.84 -5.53 -21.00
N ARG A 142 -7.18 -4.75 -21.85
CA ARG A 142 -6.05 -5.20 -22.66
C ARG A 142 -4.74 -4.61 -22.13
N ARG A 143 -3.78 -5.45 -21.76
CA ARG A 143 -2.41 -5.00 -21.47
C ARG A 143 -1.71 -4.55 -22.76
N LEU A 144 -1.19 -3.32 -22.75
CA LEU A 144 -0.35 -2.72 -23.79
C LEU A 144 1.15 -2.84 -23.48
N GLY A 145 1.52 -3.30 -22.27
CA GLY A 145 2.92 -3.43 -21.84
C GLY A 145 3.19 -4.70 -20.99
N ALA A 146 4.48 -5.04 -20.83
CA ALA A 146 4.92 -6.31 -20.24
C ALA A 146 5.29 -6.27 -18.74
N PHE A 147 5.23 -5.10 -18.08
CA PHE A 147 5.95 -4.91 -16.80
C PHE A 147 5.07 -4.77 -15.55
N VAL A 148 3.82 -4.34 -15.67
CA VAL A 148 2.94 -4.16 -14.50
C VAL A 148 1.63 -4.91 -14.71
N ALA A 149 1.35 -5.85 -13.81
CA ALA A 149 0.11 -6.62 -13.73
C ALA A 149 -0.81 -6.10 -12.61
N SER A 150 -0.43 -5.00 -11.97
CA SER A 150 -1.14 -4.43 -10.83
C SER A 150 -1.05 -2.91 -10.80
N VAL A 151 -2.12 -2.24 -10.41
CA VAL A 151 -2.18 -0.80 -10.12
C VAL A 151 -2.52 -0.59 -8.65
N VAL A 152 -1.99 0.47 -8.03
CA VAL A 152 -2.35 0.85 -6.65
C VAL A 152 -3.26 2.07 -6.68
N LEU A 153 -4.46 1.95 -6.14
CA LEU A 153 -5.46 3.02 -6.09
C LEU A 153 -5.55 3.61 -4.68
N PRO A 154 -5.48 4.95 -4.54
CA PRO A 154 -5.72 5.63 -3.28
C PRO A 154 -7.22 5.82 -3.03
N CYS A 155 -7.64 5.74 -1.77
CA CYS A 155 -9.00 6.07 -1.35
C CYS A 155 -9.17 7.60 -1.26
N GLY A 156 -10.27 8.15 -1.79
CA GLY A 156 -10.51 9.59 -1.79
C GLY A 156 -10.68 10.22 -0.40
N SER A 157 -11.06 9.41 0.60
CA SER A 157 -11.43 9.90 1.94
C SER A 157 -10.69 9.21 3.09
N CYS A 158 -9.78 8.30 2.76
CA CYS A 158 -9.01 7.55 3.75
C CYS A 158 -7.57 7.36 3.28
N SER A 159 -6.65 7.17 4.22
CA SER A 159 -5.24 6.90 3.91
C SER A 159 -5.00 5.46 3.41
N LEU A 160 -6.07 4.73 3.05
CA LEU A 160 -5.97 3.37 2.54
C LEU A 160 -5.61 3.41 1.06
N LYS A 161 -4.79 2.44 0.66
CA LYS A 161 -4.52 2.13 -0.73
C LYS A 161 -5.00 0.70 -0.98
N THR A 162 -5.41 0.40 -2.21
CA THR A 162 -5.73 -0.97 -2.62
C THR A 162 -4.91 -1.33 -3.85
N ARG A 163 -4.44 -2.57 -3.92
CA ARG A 163 -3.73 -3.07 -5.10
C ARG A 163 -4.76 -3.80 -5.95
N VAL A 164 -5.00 -3.29 -7.15
CA VAL A 164 -5.82 -3.92 -8.16
C VAL A 164 -4.94 -4.78 -9.06
N TRP A 165 -5.18 -6.08 -9.11
CA TRP A 165 -4.55 -6.98 -10.06
C TRP A 165 -5.33 -7.03 -11.37
N VAL A 166 -4.63 -6.85 -12.48
CA VAL A 166 -5.21 -6.82 -13.82
C VAL A 166 -4.70 -8.03 -14.57
N ASP A 167 -5.42 -9.15 -14.53
CA ASP A 167 -5.05 -10.32 -15.33
C ASP A 167 -5.29 -10.09 -16.82
N SER A 168 -4.46 -10.71 -17.67
CA SER A 168 -4.57 -10.52 -19.12
C SER A 168 -5.78 -11.30 -19.63
N ASP A 169 -6.66 -10.65 -20.40
CA ASP A 169 -7.91 -11.22 -20.98
C ASP A 169 -9.13 -11.23 -20.03
N MET A 170 -9.26 -10.24 -19.15
CA MET A 170 -10.45 -10.11 -18.29
C MET A 170 -11.55 -9.26 -18.93
N LYS A 171 -12.79 -9.73 -18.75
CA LYS A 171 -14.03 -9.02 -19.09
C LYS A 171 -14.70 -8.58 -17.80
N ILE A 172 -14.90 -7.27 -17.65
CA ILE A 172 -15.66 -6.71 -16.54
C ILE A 172 -17.11 -6.58 -17.04
N PRO A 173 -18.07 -7.30 -16.46
CA PRO A 173 -19.47 -7.13 -16.83
C PRO A 173 -19.94 -5.75 -16.39
N LEU A 174 -20.55 -4.99 -17.29
CA LEU A 174 -21.33 -3.82 -16.89
C LEU A 174 -22.53 -4.35 -16.11
N GLN A 175 -22.71 -3.91 -14.87
CA GLN A 175 -23.92 -4.23 -14.13
C GLN A 175 -25.08 -3.51 -14.80
N ASP A 176 -25.69 -4.18 -15.78
CA ASP A 176 -27.03 -3.86 -16.22
C ASP A 176 -27.93 -4.15 -15.03
N ASN A 177 -28.19 -3.10 -14.23
CA ASN A 177 -29.23 -3.14 -13.22
C ASN A 177 -30.57 -3.25 -13.95
N GLN A 178 -30.89 -4.47 -14.38
CA GLN A 178 -32.19 -4.88 -14.88
C GLN A 178 -33.19 -4.84 -13.71
N LEU A 179 -33.53 -3.63 -13.24
CA LEU A 179 -34.75 -3.38 -12.48
C LEU A 179 -35.85 -3.00 -13.46
N GLY A 180 -36.28 -3.98 -14.24
CA GLY A 180 -37.37 -3.87 -15.20
C GLY A 180 -38.30 -5.07 -15.11
N ALA A 181 -39.10 -5.15 -14.03
CA ALA A 181 -40.46 -5.73 -14.06
C ALA A 181 -41.07 -5.75 -12.64
N MET A 182 -41.84 -4.73 -12.30
CA MET A 182 -43.11 -4.88 -11.58
C MET A 182 -43.96 -3.64 -11.85
N PHE A 183 -44.48 -3.53 -13.08
CA PHE A 183 -45.72 -2.83 -13.31
C PHE A 183 -46.82 -3.61 -12.58
N GLY A 184 -47.14 -3.18 -11.36
CA GLY A 184 -48.37 -3.55 -10.67
C GLY A 184 -49.36 -2.42 -10.86
N GLU A 185 -50.26 -2.58 -11.83
CA GLU A 185 -51.48 -1.79 -11.92
C GLU A 185 -52.29 -1.92 -10.62
N VAL A 186 -52.53 -0.81 -9.93
CA VAL A 186 -53.75 -0.53 -9.17
C VAL A 186 -54.00 0.95 -9.47
N GLY A 187 -54.88 1.28 -10.40
CA GLY A 187 -56.31 1.14 -10.17
C GLY A 187 -56.81 2.46 -9.59
N SER A 188 -57.09 3.40 -10.49
CA SER A 188 -58.07 4.45 -10.25
C SER A 188 -59.35 3.84 -9.71
N ASP A 189 -59.94 4.43 -8.68
CA ASP A 189 -61.33 4.90 -8.71
C ASP A 189 -61.70 5.55 -7.37
N THR A 190 -62.13 6.81 -7.49
CA THR A 190 -63.15 7.55 -6.71
C THR A 190 -63.10 7.59 -5.17
#